data_AF-A0A926AJ50-F1
#
_entry.id   AF-A0A926AJ50-F1
#
_cell.length_a   1.000
_cell.length_b   1.000
_cell.length_c   1.000
_cell.angle_alpha   90.00
_cell.angle_beta   90.00
_cell.angle_gamma   90.00
#
_symmetry.space_group_name_H-M   'P 1'
#
loop_
_entity.id
_entity.type
_entity.pdbx_description
1 polymer ?
#
loop_
_entity_poly.entity_id
_entity_poly.type
_entity_poly.pdbx_seq_one_letter_code
_entity_poly.pdbx_strand_id
1 'polypeptide(L)'
;LVVIDTTGTITSLKDTPAFALLTKSELHYRDNRQIKIQDLSQIKSFDMDRQKIQRWAGTFGNWMGPGLFAVFLIFGFIYRLIQALLYALLGMAFAAMFGARLSYQQLIRLAIISVTPVMLLDTVFDVIGVSIPFFWLICFAIAMVYLAIAVQANAEDSSQRPGGFEVYTPPSPTMGRPTGM
;
A
#
# COMPACT_ATOMS: atom_id res chain seq x y z
N LEU A 1 7.65 22.39 24.42
CA LEU A 1 8.01 23.83 24.36
C LEU A 1 9.51 23.96 24.62
N VAL A 2 10.25 24.57 23.70
CA VAL A 2 11.70 24.83 23.84
C VAL A 2 11.85 26.33 23.98
N VAL A 3 12.57 26.78 25.01
CA VAL A 3 12.80 28.20 25.28
C VAL A 3 14.27 28.51 25.01
N ILE A 4 14.52 29.54 24.20
CA ILE A 4 15.87 30.01 23.89
C ILE A 4 16.02 31.34 24.62
N ASP A 5 16.79 31.35 25.70
CA ASP A 5 17.06 32.57 26.47
C ASP A 5 18.56 32.86 26.46
N THR A 6 18.97 33.76 25.56
CA THR A 6 20.33 34.28 25.47
C THR A 6 20.51 35.58 26.25
N THR A 7 19.46 36.08 26.92
CA THR A 7 19.48 37.30 27.72
C THR A 7 19.82 37.06 29.19
N GLY A 8 19.64 35.82 29.66
CA GLY A 8 20.01 35.38 31.01
C GLY A 8 18.93 35.65 32.06
N THR A 9 17.68 35.87 31.64
CA THR A 9 16.54 36.14 32.54
C THR A 9 15.99 34.85 33.16
N ILE A 10 16.11 33.73 32.47
CA ILE A 10 15.68 32.40 32.88
C ILE A 10 16.90 31.49 32.93
N THR A 11 17.34 31.14 34.14
CA THR A 11 18.55 30.34 34.39
C THR A 11 18.24 28.88 34.75
N SER A 12 16.96 28.52 34.88
CA SER A 12 16.56 27.16 35.25
C SER A 12 15.19 26.77 34.70
N LEU A 13 15.01 25.51 34.32
CA LEU A 13 13.70 24.94 33.94
C LEU A 13 12.77 24.67 35.14
N LYS A 14 13.17 24.98 36.37
CA LYS A 14 12.36 24.71 37.57
C LYS A 14 11.07 25.52 37.60
N ASP A 15 11.12 26.75 37.12
CA ASP A 15 10.00 27.70 37.17
C ASP A 15 9.32 27.89 35.80
N THR A 16 9.58 26.99 34.84
CA THR A 16 9.04 27.10 33.48
C THR A 16 8.49 25.75 32.99
N PRO A 17 7.31 25.72 32.33
CA PRO A 17 6.75 24.50 31.74
C PRO A 17 7.54 23.98 30.51
N ALA A 18 8.70 24.57 30.19
CA ALA A 18 9.54 24.18 29.07
C ALA A 18 10.13 22.78 29.25
N PHE A 19 10.44 22.11 28.14
CA PHE A 19 11.09 20.79 28.10
C PHE A 19 12.61 20.92 27.93
N ALA A 20 13.05 21.96 27.23
CA ALA A 20 14.45 22.30 27.06
C ALA A 20 14.63 23.82 27.15
N LEU A 21 15.70 24.26 27.81
CA LEU A 21 16.15 25.64 27.93
C LEU A 21 17.56 25.72 27.35
N LEU A 22 17.73 26.56 26.34
CA LEU A 22 19.04 26.85 25.76
C LEU A 22 19.51 28.20 26.28
N THR A 23 20.56 28.20 27.10
CA THR A 23 21.25 29.41 27.57
C THR A 23 22.49 29.69 26.70
N LYS A 24 23.23 30.78 26.96
CA LYS A 24 24.43 31.12 26.19
C LYS A 24 25.50 30.02 26.17
N SER A 25 25.62 29.28 27.26
CA SER A 25 26.71 28.31 27.46
C SER A 25 26.23 26.93 27.87
N GLU A 26 24.93 26.72 28.12
CA GLU A 26 24.44 25.43 28.61
C GLU A 26 23.08 25.09 27.98
N LEU A 27 22.91 23.83 27.59
CA LEU A 27 21.62 23.25 27.23
C LEU A 27 21.10 22.46 28.43
N HIS A 28 19.98 22.91 28.97
CA HIS A 28 19.27 22.19 30.02
C HIS A 28 18.09 21.46 29.39
N TYR A 29 17.96 20.16 29.60
CA TYR A 29 16.82 19.39 29.09
C TYR A 29 16.31 18.39 30.12
N ARG A 30 15.01 18.09 30.08
CA ARG A 30 14.36 17.20 31.04
C ARG A 30 14.34 15.77 30.50
N ASP A 31 15.09 14.87 31.14
CA ASP A 31 15.13 13.45 30.82
C ASP A 31 14.67 12.63 32.04
N ASN A 32 13.60 11.86 31.87
CA ASN A 32 12.99 11.02 32.92
C ASN A 32 12.86 11.69 34.31
N ARG A 33 12.32 12.93 34.34
CA ARG A 33 12.15 13.81 35.53
C ARG A 33 13.43 14.42 36.12
N GLN A 34 14.61 14.13 35.58
CA GLN A 34 15.86 14.79 35.96
C GLN A 34 16.22 15.88 34.95
N ILE A 35 16.68 17.03 35.45
CA ILE A 35 17.21 18.10 34.59
C ILE A 35 18.68 17.75 34.34
N LYS A 36 19.02 17.47 33.07
CA LYS A 36 20.40 17.27 32.62
C LYS A 36 20.92 18.58 32.05
N ILE A 37 22.11 18.96 32.46
CA ILE A 37 22.80 20.18 32.01
C ILE A 37 23.98 19.73 31.16
N GLN A 38 23.95 20.09 29.88
CA GLN A 38 25.04 19.87 28.96
C GLN A 38 25.75 21.20 28.71
N ASP A 39 27.02 21.24 29.10
CA ASP A 39 27.86 22.41 28.88
C ASP A 39 28.21 22.54 27.39
N LEU A 40 27.78 23.66 26.81
CA LEU A 40 28.01 24.05 25.42
C LEU A 40 29.27 24.88 25.26
N SER A 41 29.95 25.26 26.35
CA SER A 41 31.23 25.98 26.30
C SER A 41 32.34 25.16 25.60
N GLN A 42 32.20 23.83 25.56
CA GLN A 42 33.08 22.93 24.80
C GLN A 42 32.75 22.88 23.30
N ILE A 43 31.57 23.35 22.88
CA ILE A 43 31.16 23.41 21.48
C ILE A 43 31.56 24.77 20.91
N LYS A 44 32.83 24.86 20.51
CA LYS A 44 33.51 26.13 20.16
C LYS A 44 32.88 26.92 19.01
N SER A 45 32.14 26.26 18.12
CA SER A 45 31.20 26.87 17.18
C SER A 45 30.39 25.79 16.47
N PHE A 46 29.08 26.00 16.31
CA PHE A 46 28.28 25.24 15.36
C PHE A 46 28.28 26.00 14.03
N ASP A 47 29.37 25.90 13.27
CA ASP A 47 29.46 26.51 11.94
C ASP A 47 28.67 25.68 10.93
N MET A 48 27.39 26.02 10.83
CA MET A 48 26.51 25.62 9.74
C MET A 48 26.89 26.42 8.49
N ASP A 49 27.95 25.97 7.84
CA ASP A 49 28.44 26.55 6.59
C ASP A 49 27.42 26.35 5.46
N ARG A 50 27.22 27.39 4.64
CA ARG A 50 26.37 27.36 3.43
C ARG A 50 26.75 26.19 2.52
N GLN A 51 28.03 25.85 2.46
CA GLN A 51 28.50 24.70 1.66
C GLN A 51 27.99 23.35 2.20
N LYS A 52 27.83 23.19 3.52
CA LYS A 52 27.26 21.98 4.13
C LYS A 52 25.76 21.87 3.85
N ILE A 53 25.02 22.98 3.98
CA ILE A 53 23.59 23.02 3.65
C ILE A 53 23.38 22.70 2.17
N GLN A 54 24.17 23.29 1.26
CA GLN A 54 24.05 23.03 -0.18
C GLN A 54 24.38 21.58 -0.54
N ARG A 55 25.39 20.96 0.09
CA ARG A 55 25.69 19.54 -0.11
C ARG A 55 24.55 18.66 0.38
N TRP A 56 24.02 18.94 1.57
CA TRP A 56 22.91 18.16 2.13
C TRP A 56 21.63 18.31 1.32
N ALA A 57 21.27 19.55 0.94
CA ALA A 57 20.13 19.85 0.07
C ALA A 57 20.29 19.21 -1.32
N GLY A 58 21.51 19.20 -1.88
CA GLY A 58 21.81 18.52 -3.14
C GLY A 58 21.61 17.01 -3.05
N THR A 59 22.15 16.37 -2.00
CA THR A 59 21.96 14.93 -1.78
C THR A 59 20.49 14.58 -1.55
N PHE A 60 19.79 15.36 -0.73
CA PHE A 60 18.36 15.17 -0.46
C PHE A 60 17.54 15.33 -1.75
N GLY A 61 17.77 16.41 -2.51
CA GLY A 61 17.07 16.65 -3.77
C GLY A 61 17.30 15.55 -4.80
N ASN A 62 18.52 15.03 -4.90
CA ASN A 62 18.86 13.97 -5.87
C ASN A 62 18.21 12.62 -5.52
N TRP A 63 18.05 12.32 -4.24
CA TRP A 63 17.37 11.10 -3.77
C TRP A 63 15.86 11.25 -3.63
N MET A 64 15.34 12.47 -3.59
CA MET A 64 13.92 12.74 -3.42
C MET A 64 13.11 12.16 -4.60
N GLY A 65 13.57 12.32 -5.85
CA GLY A 65 12.84 11.80 -7.02
C GLY A 65 12.63 10.27 -6.97
N PRO A 66 13.70 9.46 -6.95
CA PRO A 66 13.59 8.01 -6.86
C PRO A 66 12.89 7.54 -5.57
N GLY A 67 13.16 8.19 -4.43
CA GLY A 67 12.53 7.87 -3.16
C GLY A 67 11.02 8.09 -3.19
N LEU A 68 10.59 9.25 -3.71
CA LEU A 68 9.17 9.59 -3.82
C LEU A 68 8.47 8.67 -4.84
N PHE A 69 9.13 8.35 -5.96
CA PHE A 69 8.62 7.36 -6.91
C PHE A 69 8.39 6.00 -6.25
N ALA A 70 9.35 5.48 -5.48
CA ALA A 70 9.21 4.21 -4.76
C ALA A 70 8.07 4.26 -3.74
N VAL A 71 7.94 5.36 -2.99
CA VAL A 71 6.83 5.57 -2.05
C VAL A 71 5.50 5.55 -2.78
N PHE A 72 5.34 6.33 -3.86
CA PHE A 72 4.10 6.35 -4.65
C PHE A 72 3.78 4.99 -5.27
N LEU A 73 4.79 4.23 -5.69
CA LEU A 73 4.59 2.89 -6.22
C LEU A 73 4.08 1.93 -5.14
N ILE A 74 4.66 1.95 -3.93
CA ILE A 74 4.23 1.11 -2.81
C ILE A 74 2.82 1.48 -2.34
N PHE A 75 2.57 2.77 -2.09
CA PHE A 75 1.24 3.26 -1.73
C PHE A 75 0.24 2.94 -2.83
N GLY A 76 0.69 3.08 -4.08
CA GLY A 76 -0.10 2.74 -5.24
C GLY A 76 -0.53 1.28 -5.20
N PHE A 77 0.42 0.36 -5.03
CA PHE A 77 0.13 -1.07 -4.94
C PHE A 77 -0.81 -1.43 -3.78
N ILE A 78 -0.58 -0.88 -2.58
CA ILE A 78 -1.44 -1.11 -1.40
C ILE A 78 -2.87 -0.62 -1.67
N TYR A 79 -3.02 0.56 -2.28
CA TYR A 79 -4.33 1.07 -2.67
C TYR A 79 -5.08 0.09 -3.59
N ARG A 80 -4.39 -0.54 -4.55
CA ARG A 80 -5.01 -1.51 -5.48
C ARG A 80 -5.42 -2.81 -4.78
N LEU A 81 -4.62 -3.27 -3.80
CA LEU A 81 -5.00 -4.42 -2.99
C LEU A 81 -6.27 -4.15 -2.19
N ILE A 82 -6.35 -2.99 -1.54
CA ILE A 82 -7.56 -2.59 -0.79
C ILE A 82 -8.76 -2.48 -1.74
N GLN A 83 -8.58 -1.85 -2.91
CA GLN A 83 -9.63 -1.74 -3.92
C GLN A 83 -10.13 -3.13 -4.37
N ALA A 84 -9.24 -4.09 -4.62
CA ALA A 84 -9.60 -5.45 -4.99
C ALA A 84 -10.40 -6.17 -3.89
N LEU A 85 -10.04 -5.98 -2.62
CA LEU A 85 -10.81 -6.52 -1.48
C LEU A 85 -12.22 -5.91 -1.42
N LEU A 86 -12.35 -4.60 -1.59
CA LEU A 86 -13.65 -3.93 -1.63
C LEU A 86 -14.49 -4.38 -2.83
N TYR A 87 -13.88 -4.61 -3.99
CA TYR A 87 -14.61 -5.08 -5.17
C TYR A 87 -15.00 -6.55 -5.04
N ALA A 88 -14.21 -7.38 -4.38
CA ALA A 88 -14.59 -8.75 -4.04
C ALA A 88 -15.84 -8.79 -3.13
N LEU A 89 -15.98 -7.82 -2.22
CA LEU A 89 -17.19 -7.65 -1.41
C LEU A 89 -18.42 -7.35 -2.27
N LEU A 90 -18.30 -6.50 -3.30
CA LEU A 90 -19.36 -6.30 -4.29
C LEU A 90 -19.60 -7.56 -5.13
N GLY A 91 -18.54 -8.30 -5.44
CA GLY A 91 -18.60 -9.61 -6.09
C GLY A 91 -19.42 -10.64 -5.31
N MET A 92 -19.45 -10.58 -3.97
CA MET A 92 -20.34 -11.44 -3.17
C MET A 92 -21.82 -11.12 -3.41
N ALA A 93 -22.18 -9.86 -3.62
CA ALA A 93 -23.54 -9.48 -3.97
C ALA A 93 -23.94 -10.06 -5.34
N PHE A 94 -23.04 -10.01 -6.33
CA PHE A 94 -23.26 -10.66 -7.62
C PHE A 94 -23.33 -12.18 -7.50
N ALA A 95 -22.48 -12.80 -6.68
CA ALA A 95 -22.51 -14.24 -6.45
C ALA A 95 -23.85 -14.68 -5.83
N ALA A 96 -24.38 -13.90 -4.88
CA ALA A 96 -25.71 -14.13 -4.31
C ALA A 96 -26.82 -13.98 -5.35
N MET A 97 -26.73 -12.96 -6.22
CA MET A 97 -27.71 -12.72 -7.29
C MET A 97 -27.73 -13.83 -8.35
N PHE A 98 -26.56 -14.36 -8.71
CA PHE A 98 -26.42 -15.42 -9.73
C PHE A 98 -26.42 -16.84 -9.16
N GLY A 99 -26.58 -17.01 -7.84
CA GLY A 99 -26.54 -18.31 -7.18
C GLY A 99 -25.17 -19.01 -7.23
N ALA A 100 -24.09 -18.26 -7.42
CA ALA A 100 -22.73 -18.80 -7.55
C ALA A 100 -22.16 -19.21 -6.19
N ARG A 101 -21.63 -20.43 -6.07
CA ARG A 101 -20.92 -20.90 -4.87
C ARG A 101 -19.43 -20.61 -4.96
N LEU A 102 -19.07 -19.32 -4.90
CA LEU A 102 -17.68 -18.87 -4.96
C LEU A 102 -17.16 -18.48 -3.57
N SER A 103 -15.97 -18.96 -3.23
CA SER A 103 -15.23 -18.50 -2.06
C SER A 103 -14.78 -17.04 -2.24
N TYR A 104 -14.60 -16.34 -1.14
CA TYR A 104 -14.09 -14.96 -1.16
C TYR A 104 -12.72 -14.86 -1.86
N GLN A 105 -11.85 -15.87 -1.72
CA GLN A 105 -10.56 -15.90 -2.42
C GLN A 105 -10.72 -15.96 -3.95
N GLN A 106 -11.72 -16.68 -4.47
CA GLN A 106 -12.02 -16.70 -5.91
C GLN A 106 -12.54 -15.33 -6.36
N LEU A 107 -13.39 -14.69 -5.57
CA LEU A 107 -13.93 -13.36 -5.86
C LEU A 107 -12.83 -12.28 -5.90
N ILE A 108 -11.83 -12.34 -5.02
CA ILE A 108 -10.66 -11.43 -5.09
C ILE A 108 -9.93 -11.60 -6.42
N ARG A 109 -9.66 -12.84 -6.85
CA ARG A 109 -8.96 -13.09 -8.13
C ARG A 109 -9.76 -12.54 -9.30
N LEU A 110 -11.08 -12.75 -9.28
CA LEU A 110 -12.00 -12.24 -10.29
C LEU A 110 -12.05 -10.71 -10.32
N ALA A 111 -12.06 -10.07 -9.14
CA ALA A 111 -12.00 -8.61 -9.03
C ALA A 111 -10.70 -8.06 -9.62
N ILE A 112 -9.54 -8.68 -9.32
CA ILE A 112 -8.24 -8.27 -9.89
C ILE A 112 -8.25 -8.36 -11.42
N ILE A 113 -8.71 -9.50 -11.96
CA ILE A 113 -8.79 -9.71 -13.41
C ILE A 113 -9.73 -8.68 -14.07
N SER A 114 -10.86 -8.37 -13.42
CA SER A 114 -11.86 -7.44 -13.94
C SER A 114 -11.40 -5.97 -13.92
N VAL A 115 -10.60 -5.58 -12.92
CA VAL A 115 -10.08 -4.21 -12.79
C VAL A 115 -8.91 -3.94 -13.74
N THR A 116 -8.13 -4.97 -14.08
CA THR A 116 -6.93 -4.85 -14.94
C THR A 116 -7.19 -4.17 -16.30
N PRO A 117 -8.18 -4.58 -17.12
CA PRO A 117 -8.43 -3.91 -18.41
C PRO A 117 -8.92 -2.47 -18.25
N VAL A 118 -9.66 -2.18 -17.19
CA VAL A 118 -10.15 -0.83 -16.88
C VAL A 118 -8.98 0.09 -16.51
N MET A 119 -8.07 -0.40 -15.67
CA MET A 119 -6.86 0.34 -15.32
C MET A 119 -5.96 0.59 -16.54
N LEU A 120 -5.83 -0.40 -17.43
CA LEU A 120 -5.07 -0.22 -18.66
C LEU A 120 -5.68 0.87 -19.54
N LEU A 121 -7.02 0.84 -19.68
CA LEU A 121 -7.77 1.82 -20.43
C LEU A 121 -7.58 3.22 -19.81
N ASP A 122 -7.73 3.36 -18.50
CA ASP A 122 -7.51 4.59 -17.73
C ASP A 122 -6.10 5.17 -17.97
N THR A 123 -5.08 4.31 -17.89
CA THR A 123 -3.69 4.68 -18.16
C THR A 123 -3.49 5.18 -19.59
N VAL A 124 -4.13 4.55 -20.58
CA VAL A 124 -4.04 4.98 -21.98
C VAL A 124 -4.68 6.35 -22.17
N PHE A 125 -5.84 6.60 -21.57
CA PHE A 125 -6.53 7.89 -21.64
C PHE A 125 -5.73 9.02 -20.98
N ASP A 126 -5.08 8.73 -19.85
CA ASP A 126 -4.17 9.66 -19.17
C ASP A 126 -2.95 10.01 -20.05
N VAL A 127 -2.36 9.03 -20.73
CA VAL A 127 -1.19 9.24 -21.61
C VAL A 127 -1.52 10.10 -22.83
N ILE A 128 -2.73 9.97 -23.40
CA ILE A 128 -3.17 10.80 -24.54
C ILE A 128 -3.69 12.18 -24.11
N GLY A 129 -3.76 12.47 -22.82
CA GLY A 129 -4.20 13.76 -22.27
C GLY A 129 -5.70 14.03 -22.40
N VAL A 130 -6.51 12.99 -22.59
CA VAL A 130 -7.97 13.13 -22.70
C VAL A 130 -8.58 13.09 -21.31
N SER A 131 -9.11 14.23 -20.86
CA SER A 131 -9.76 14.37 -19.56
C SER A 131 -11.27 14.40 -19.73
N ILE A 132 -11.93 13.27 -19.45
CA ILE A 132 -13.39 13.18 -19.45
C ILE A 132 -13.90 13.47 -18.03
N PRO A 133 -14.84 14.41 -17.82
CA PRO A 133 -15.42 14.62 -16.51
C PRO A 133 -16.14 13.35 -16.03
N PHE A 134 -15.97 13.00 -14.75
CA PHE A 134 -16.53 11.77 -14.14
C PHE A 134 -16.03 10.44 -14.75
N PHE A 135 -14.89 10.43 -15.44
CA PHE A 135 -14.34 9.20 -16.03
C PHE A 135 -14.13 8.06 -15.03
N TRP A 136 -13.76 8.38 -13.79
CA TRP A 136 -13.65 7.40 -12.70
C TRP A 136 -14.92 6.57 -12.49
N LEU A 137 -16.11 7.17 -12.70
CA LEU A 137 -17.40 6.51 -12.56
C LEU A 137 -17.69 5.58 -13.74
N ILE A 138 -17.23 5.96 -14.94
CA ILE A 138 -17.29 5.11 -16.15
C ILE A 138 -16.37 3.90 -15.95
N CYS A 139 -15.13 4.13 -15.51
CA CYS A 139 -14.19 3.07 -15.16
C CYS A 139 -14.77 2.12 -14.10
N PHE A 140 -15.36 2.67 -13.04
CA PHE A 140 -16.05 1.90 -12.01
C PHE A 140 -17.18 1.04 -12.60
N ALA A 141 -18.06 1.64 -13.42
CA ALA A 141 -19.17 0.93 -14.05
C ALA A 141 -18.69 -0.21 -14.94
N ILE A 142 -17.67 0.05 -15.78
CA ILE A 142 -17.06 -0.99 -16.62
C ILE A 142 -16.49 -2.11 -15.74
N ALA A 143 -15.77 -1.79 -14.67
CA ALA A 143 -15.21 -2.79 -13.77
C ALA A 143 -16.31 -3.65 -13.12
N MET A 144 -17.44 -3.07 -12.75
CA MET A 144 -18.58 -3.80 -12.19
C MET A 144 -19.23 -4.73 -13.23
N VAL A 145 -19.36 -4.29 -14.48
CA VAL A 145 -19.86 -5.14 -15.58
C VAL A 145 -18.94 -6.34 -15.80
N TYR A 146 -17.63 -6.12 -15.90
CA TYR A 146 -16.66 -7.21 -16.04
C TYR A 146 -16.71 -8.18 -14.86
N LEU A 147 -16.81 -7.66 -13.64
CA LEU A 147 -16.92 -8.48 -12.44
C LEU A 147 -18.19 -9.32 -12.43
N ALA A 148 -19.34 -8.73 -12.79
CA ALA A 148 -20.61 -9.44 -12.87
C ALA A 148 -20.56 -10.58 -13.90
N ILE A 149 -20.05 -10.31 -15.10
CA ILE A 149 -19.86 -11.32 -16.16
C ILE A 149 -18.93 -12.43 -15.68
N ALA A 150 -17.81 -12.08 -15.06
CA ALA A 150 -16.85 -13.06 -14.59
C ALA A 150 -17.46 -13.96 -13.49
N VAL A 151 -18.22 -13.39 -12.56
CA VAL A 151 -18.93 -14.16 -11.52
C VAL A 151 -19.97 -15.08 -12.15
N GLN A 152 -20.78 -14.59 -13.10
CA GLN A 152 -21.79 -15.38 -13.80
C GLN A 152 -21.15 -16.57 -14.55
N ALA A 153 -20.08 -16.33 -15.31
CA ALA A 153 -19.39 -17.40 -16.05
C ALA A 153 -18.81 -18.47 -15.12
N ASN A 154 -18.35 -18.09 -13.92
CA ASN A 154 -17.86 -19.06 -12.94
C ASN A 154 -18.99 -19.74 -12.14
N ALA A 155 -20.20 -19.17 -12.13
CA ALA A 155 -21.38 -19.80 -11.55
C ALA A 155 -21.79 -21.03 -12.38
N GLU A 156 -21.82 -20.90 -13.71
CA GLU A 156 -22.17 -21.96 -14.66
C GLU A 156 -21.19 -23.15 -14.54
N ASP A 157 -19.88 -22.89 -14.51
CA ASP A 157 -18.86 -23.94 -14.39
C ASP A 157 -18.92 -24.66 -13.01
N SER A 158 -19.30 -23.95 -11.95
CA SER A 158 -19.51 -24.56 -10.62
C SER A 158 -20.74 -25.48 -10.55
N SER A 159 -21.75 -25.22 -11.38
CA SER A 159 -22.96 -26.07 -11.46
C SER A 159 -22.73 -27.35 -12.27
N GLN A 160 -21.75 -27.35 -13.17
CA GLN A 160 -21.47 -28.45 -14.10
C GLN A 160 -20.46 -29.49 -13.55
N ARG A 161 -19.76 -29.20 -12.46
CA ARG A 161 -18.85 -30.17 -11.81
C ARG A 161 -19.59 -30.99 -10.73
N PRO A 162 -19.93 -32.27 -10.97
CA PRO A 162 -20.21 -33.17 -9.85
C PRO A 162 -18.91 -33.28 -9.04
N GLY A 163 -19.01 -33.03 -7.73
CA GLY A 163 -17.87 -32.96 -6.82
C GLY A 163 -17.19 -34.31 -6.57
N GLY A 164 -16.52 -34.84 -7.58
CA GLY A 164 -15.64 -36.00 -7.45
C GLY A 164 -14.43 -35.80 -8.36
N PHE A 165 -13.23 -35.96 -7.81
CA PHE A 165 -12.12 -36.39 -8.64
C PHE A 165 -12.60 -37.68 -9.31
N GLU A 166 -12.67 -37.71 -10.65
CA GLU A 166 -12.65 -38.99 -11.34
C GLU A 166 -11.35 -39.67 -10.89
N VAL A 167 -11.48 -40.60 -9.95
CA VAL A 167 -10.41 -41.52 -9.61
C VAL A 167 -10.13 -42.22 -10.93
N TYR A 168 -9.00 -41.89 -11.54
CA TYR A 168 -8.53 -42.62 -12.70
C TYR A 168 -8.42 -44.09 -12.30
N THR A 169 -9.41 -44.89 -12.67
CA THR A 169 -9.30 -46.34 -12.58
C THR A 169 -8.53 -46.75 -13.82
N PRO A 170 -7.25 -47.16 -13.68
CA PRO A 170 -6.50 -47.65 -14.82
C PRO A 170 -7.28 -48.80 -15.46
N PRO A 171 -7.28 -48.90 -16.80
CA PRO A 171 -7.93 -50.02 -17.48
C PRO A 171 -7.38 -51.33 -16.92
N SER A 172 -8.29 -52.23 -16.53
CA SER A 172 -7.92 -53.53 -15.98
C SER A 172 -6.93 -54.21 -16.93
N PRO A 173 -5.84 -54.83 -16.42
CA PRO A 173 -4.92 -55.57 -17.25
C PRO A 173 -5.74 -56.58 -18.04
N THR A 174 -5.79 -56.43 -19.36
CA THR A 174 -6.38 -57.44 -20.23
C THR A 174 -5.56 -58.69 -20.00
N MET A 175 -6.07 -59.61 -19.16
CA MET A 175 -5.49 -60.94 -19.00
C MET A 175 -5.41 -61.51 -20.40
N GLY A 176 -4.19 -61.64 -20.91
CA GLY A 176 -3.90 -62.19 -22.22
C GLY A 176 -4.67 -63.50 -22.34
N ARG A 177 -5.59 -63.53 -23.30
CA ARG A 177 -6.35 -64.72 -23.63
C ARG A 177 -5.34 -65.83 -23.92
N PRO A 178 -5.35 -66.97 -23.20
CA PRO A 178 -4.45 -68.06 -23.53
C PRO A 178 -4.85 -68.58 -24.92
N THR A 179 -4.02 -68.29 -25.91
CA THR A 179 -4.06 -68.98 -27.20
C THR A 179 -3.65 -70.42 -26.92
N GLY A 180 -4.66 -71.29 -26.83
CA GLY A 180 -4.45 -72.73 -26.83
C GLY A 180 -4.11 -73.24 -28.22
N MET A 181 -3.41 -74.39 -28.20
CA MET A 181 -2.95 -75.26 -29.30
C MET A 181 -1.56 -74.95 -29.83
#